data_AF-A0A6A4H9M8-F1
#
_entry.id   AF-A0A6A4H9M8-F1
#
_cell.length_a   1.000
_cell.length_b   1.000
_cell.length_c   1.000
_cell.angle_alpha   90.00
_cell.angle_beta   90.00
_cell.angle_gamma   90.00
#
_symmetry.space_group_name_H-M   'P 1'
#
loop_
_entity.id
_entity.type
_entity.pdbx_description
1 polymer ?
#
loop_
_entity_poly.entity_id
_entity_poly.type
_entity_poly.pdbx_seq_one_letter_code
_entity_poly.pdbx_strand_id
1 'polypeptide(L)'
;MELSASISDKTDSSLADQTGYVWNSYEELLAKSRSNDIPKSAIERSKLHAQIEILRREPYEVESAKILELAKSLLSPIRRLPPEIMSLIFQFEADELILICRTTTTRNPSNFSGFIFLLTWVCTWWREIILSQPSFWTSMKISSSSLSANDQFETTNSLLRECLLRAGSTMPLRFHIFLGLGVRLSAPGLSGVLDALAEVASRWKEFRVGVPSKLVYYMLDQIHPGTFPVLELLHFGVYAPPSGTAIMPKHFEFPFIHCPRLHTFSTRNASLTHDTIDLKHLVTLKLSVYVCSFFAVLLEKCPLLQTFSVGYCLEPENSEAPISPSRPIHHTQLKSLNFGLFHIPNEIDPWESVYLPKLTCLEIEAEDVVGADMVNRLYELKALATRSKCVLDRILLEGDIPDDVLASFFWVYLSVRRQPLGLSTKLLTLLLLHPLLRICIFSDTRYFQ
;
A
#
# COMPACT_ATOMS: atom_id res chain seq x y z
N MET A 1 38.83 82.46 -5.33
CA MET A 1 37.49 82.13 -4.81
C MET A 1 36.52 82.21 -5.97
N GLU A 2 35.73 81.19 -6.31
CA GLU A 2 35.67 79.81 -5.80
C GLU A 2 35.40 78.83 -6.95
N LEU A 3 35.68 77.54 -6.74
CA LEU A 3 35.47 76.49 -7.74
C LEU A 3 34.07 75.88 -7.57
N SER A 4 33.27 75.92 -8.62
CA SER A 4 32.08 75.08 -8.78
C SER A 4 32.10 74.43 -10.17
N ALA A 5 32.31 73.11 -10.20
CA ALA A 5 32.45 72.35 -11.44
C ALA A 5 31.65 71.04 -11.36
N SER A 6 30.73 70.88 -12.31
CA SER A 6 29.78 69.75 -12.40
C SER A 6 30.47 68.38 -12.51
N ILE A 7 30.16 67.48 -11.58
CA ILE A 7 30.39 66.02 -11.68
C ILE A 7 29.23 65.29 -10.97
N SER A 8 28.06 65.13 -11.62
CA SER A 8 26.91 64.44 -11.01
C SER A 8 25.87 63.88 -12.01
N ASP A 9 26.25 63.53 -13.24
CA ASP A 9 25.27 63.28 -14.33
C ASP A 9 25.69 62.20 -15.35
N LYS A 10 26.54 61.24 -14.96
CA LYS A 10 27.08 60.19 -15.86
C LYS A 10 27.13 58.76 -15.30
N THR A 11 26.84 58.55 -14.03
CA THR A 11 26.85 57.21 -13.40
C THR A 11 25.62 56.39 -13.73
N ASP A 12 24.45 57.03 -13.69
CA ASP A 12 23.17 56.31 -13.60
C ASP A 12 22.79 55.61 -14.92
N SER A 13 23.19 56.19 -16.06
CA SER A 13 23.03 55.56 -17.38
C SER A 13 23.76 54.22 -17.49
N SER A 14 24.92 54.05 -16.84
CA SER A 14 25.71 52.81 -16.91
C SER A 14 25.09 51.67 -16.10
N LEU A 15 24.32 52.00 -15.06
CA LEU A 15 23.70 51.02 -14.17
C LEU A 15 22.43 50.41 -14.81
N ALA A 16 21.68 51.22 -15.58
CA ALA A 16 20.53 50.77 -16.35
C ALA A 16 20.93 49.76 -17.45
N ASP A 17 21.99 50.05 -18.20
CA ASP A 17 22.47 49.16 -19.27
C ASP A 17 22.99 47.82 -18.72
N GLN A 18 23.72 47.83 -17.58
CA GLN A 18 24.19 46.61 -16.93
C GLN A 18 23.04 45.74 -16.40
N THR A 19 22.08 46.33 -15.68
CA THR A 19 20.93 45.58 -15.14
C THR A 19 20.05 45.00 -16.25
N GLY A 20 19.87 45.73 -17.36
CA GLY A 20 19.20 45.22 -18.56
C GLY A 20 19.92 44.02 -19.19
N TYR A 21 21.25 44.05 -19.28
CA TYR A 21 22.04 42.93 -19.80
C TYR A 21 21.94 41.68 -18.90
N VAL A 22 22.07 41.85 -17.58
CA VAL A 22 21.96 40.79 -16.58
C VAL A 22 20.58 40.12 -16.64
N TRP A 23 19.49 40.89 -16.75
CA TRP A 23 18.14 40.34 -16.84
C TRP A 23 17.89 39.53 -18.13
N ASN A 24 18.37 40.02 -19.28
CA ASN A 24 18.25 39.29 -20.54
C ASN A 24 19.03 37.96 -20.52
N SER A 25 20.21 37.95 -19.91
CA SER A 25 21.02 36.73 -19.69
C SER A 25 20.29 35.72 -18.78
N TYR A 26 19.63 36.20 -17.72
CA TYR A 26 18.83 35.36 -16.82
C TYR A 26 17.67 34.68 -17.55
N GLU A 27 16.84 35.40 -18.30
CA GLU A 27 15.70 34.81 -19.02
C GLU A 27 16.15 33.87 -20.16
N GLU A 28 17.26 34.16 -20.86
CA GLU A 28 17.82 33.23 -21.86
C GLU A 28 18.25 31.90 -21.23
N LEU A 29 18.99 31.95 -20.11
CA LEU A 29 19.44 30.76 -19.39
C LEU A 29 18.27 30.02 -18.72
N LEU A 30 17.24 30.73 -18.25
CA LEU A 30 16.03 30.15 -17.70
C LEU A 30 15.20 29.44 -18.79
N ALA A 31 15.08 30.04 -19.98
CA ALA A 31 14.42 29.43 -21.13
C ALA A 31 15.14 28.14 -21.57
N LYS A 32 16.48 28.19 -21.73
CA LYS A 32 17.31 27.01 -22.06
C LYS A 32 17.24 25.92 -20.97
N SER A 33 17.25 26.32 -19.70
CA SER A 33 17.11 25.41 -18.57
C SER A 33 15.75 24.70 -18.58
N ARG A 34 14.68 25.43 -18.93
CA ARG A 34 13.32 24.89 -19.07
C ARG A 34 13.16 23.98 -20.30
N SER A 35 13.71 24.34 -21.46
CA SER A 35 13.62 23.52 -22.69
C SER A 35 14.60 22.35 -22.75
N ASN A 36 15.57 22.32 -21.84
CA ASN A 36 16.74 21.43 -21.90
C ASN A 36 17.58 21.61 -23.17
N ASP A 37 17.65 22.84 -23.72
CA ASP A 37 18.58 23.18 -24.80
C ASP A 37 20.02 23.27 -24.27
N ILE A 38 20.62 22.09 -24.09
CA ILE A 38 21.98 21.94 -23.59
C ILE A 38 23.05 22.25 -24.66
N PRO A 39 24.24 22.73 -24.24
CA PRO A 39 25.43 22.81 -25.09
C PRO A 39 25.81 21.47 -25.76
N LYS A 40 25.52 21.35 -27.06
CA LYS A 40 25.73 20.14 -27.87
C LYS A 40 27.21 19.95 -28.22
N SER A 41 27.87 21.03 -28.65
CA SER A 41 29.29 21.05 -29.01
C SER A 41 30.23 21.22 -27.81
N ALA A 42 31.51 20.90 -28.00
CA ALA A 42 32.55 21.25 -27.03
C ALA A 42 32.73 22.78 -26.89
N ILE A 43 32.56 23.53 -27.99
CA ILE A 43 32.76 24.99 -28.02
C ILE A 43 31.72 25.71 -27.15
N GLU A 44 30.45 25.33 -27.24
CA GLU A 44 29.38 25.89 -26.41
C GLU A 44 29.59 25.57 -24.92
N ARG A 45 30.05 24.35 -24.61
CA ARG A 45 30.42 23.97 -23.23
C ARG A 45 31.58 24.84 -22.71
N SER A 46 32.63 25.05 -23.51
CA SER A 46 33.76 25.92 -23.13
C SER A 46 33.33 27.38 -22.93
N LYS A 47 32.43 27.90 -23.76
CA LYS A 47 31.83 29.25 -23.59
C LYS A 47 31.05 29.35 -22.28
N LEU A 48 30.19 28.38 -21.97
CA LEU A 48 29.38 28.39 -20.74
C LEU A 48 30.24 28.18 -19.49
N HIS A 49 31.30 27.36 -19.55
CA HIS A 49 32.30 27.27 -18.49
C HIS A 49 33.03 28.59 -18.25
N ALA A 50 33.38 29.35 -19.30
CA ALA A 50 33.99 30.67 -19.16
C ALA A 50 33.02 31.69 -18.54
N GLN A 51 31.75 31.68 -18.92
CA GLN A 51 30.71 32.53 -18.30
C GLN A 51 30.53 32.21 -16.81
N ILE A 52 30.47 30.92 -16.42
CA ILE A 52 30.43 30.48 -15.02
C ILE A 52 31.63 30.98 -14.22
N GLU A 53 32.82 31.02 -14.83
CA GLU A 53 34.04 31.46 -14.17
C GLU A 53 34.16 32.99 -14.07
N ILE A 54 33.48 33.76 -14.94
CA ILE A 54 33.30 35.21 -14.79
C ILE A 54 32.30 35.50 -13.66
N LEU A 55 31.11 34.89 -13.70
CA LEU A 55 30.04 35.07 -12.72
C LEU A 55 30.43 34.66 -11.28
N ARG A 56 31.47 33.85 -11.11
CA ARG A 56 32.06 33.50 -9.80
C ARG A 56 32.94 34.58 -9.19
N ARG A 57 33.42 35.54 -10.00
CA ARG A 57 34.39 36.57 -9.61
C ARG A 57 33.74 37.93 -9.38
N GLU A 58 32.53 38.11 -9.86
CA GLU A 58 31.68 39.25 -9.56
C GLU A 58 31.14 39.15 -8.11
N PRO A 59 31.04 40.27 -7.38
CA PRO A 59 30.56 40.25 -5.99
C PRO A 59 29.09 39.83 -5.88
N TYR A 60 28.72 39.30 -4.72
CA TYR A 60 27.44 38.60 -4.48
C TYR A 60 26.18 39.47 -4.57
N GLU A 61 25.72 39.74 -5.78
CA GLU A 61 24.33 40.12 -6.04
C GLU A 61 23.45 38.85 -6.18
N VAL A 62 22.20 38.91 -5.71
CA VAL A 62 21.30 37.75 -5.62
C VAL A 62 20.92 37.22 -7.02
N GLU A 63 20.85 38.12 -7.99
CA GLU A 63 20.56 37.84 -9.41
C GLU A 63 21.70 37.06 -10.06
N SER A 64 22.96 37.49 -9.86
CA SER A 64 24.16 36.79 -10.35
C SER A 64 24.26 35.36 -9.79
N ALA A 65 23.86 35.13 -8.54
CA ALA A 65 23.78 33.79 -7.97
C ALA A 65 22.74 32.89 -8.68
N LYS A 66 21.56 33.41 -9.03
CA LYS A 66 20.53 32.67 -9.78
C LYS A 66 21.03 32.31 -11.19
N ILE A 67 21.65 33.26 -11.88
CA ILE A 67 22.25 33.08 -13.21
C ILE A 67 23.34 32.01 -13.17
N LEU A 68 24.21 32.05 -12.16
CA LEU A 68 25.29 31.08 -11.95
C LEU A 68 24.73 29.65 -11.72
N GLU A 69 23.66 29.46 -10.96
CA GLU A 69 23.03 28.14 -10.79
C GLU A 69 22.32 27.65 -12.06
N LEU A 70 21.67 28.52 -12.84
CA LEU A 70 21.11 28.15 -14.14
C LEU A 70 22.20 27.69 -15.13
N ALA A 71 23.32 28.43 -15.19
CA ALA A 71 24.46 28.08 -16.03
C ALA A 71 25.11 26.75 -15.61
N LYS A 72 25.31 26.52 -14.30
CA LYS A 72 25.74 25.22 -13.76
C LYS A 72 24.76 24.10 -14.12
N SER A 73 23.46 24.34 -13.97
CA SER A 73 22.40 23.37 -14.24
C SER A 73 22.44 22.86 -15.68
N LEU A 74 22.68 23.74 -16.65
CA LEU A 74 22.81 23.39 -18.08
C LEU A 74 24.00 22.47 -18.40
N LEU A 75 25.05 22.46 -17.57
CA LEU A 75 26.20 21.56 -17.71
C LEU A 75 26.06 20.24 -16.93
N SER A 76 25.02 20.11 -16.10
CA SER A 76 24.80 18.95 -15.25
C SER A 76 24.75 17.65 -16.06
N PRO A 77 25.46 16.57 -15.65
CA PRO A 77 25.49 15.31 -16.39
C PRO A 77 24.11 14.70 -16.67
N ILE A 78 23.15 14.90 -15.76
CA ILE A 78 21.78 14.35 -15.88
C ILE A 78 21.07 14.80 -17.16
N ARG A 79 21.33 16.03 -17.64
CA ARG A 79 20.71 16.57 -18.86
C ARG A 79 21.23 15.92 -20.16
N ARG A 80 22.33 15.17 -20.08
CA ARG A 80 22.97 14.45 -21.19
C ARG A 80 22.65 12.96 -21.19
N LEU A 81 21.84 12.48 -20.25
CA LEU A 81 21.40 11.08 -20.22
C LEU A 81 20.34 10.84 -21.31
N PRO A 82 20.34 9.67 -21.99
CA PRO A 82 19.26 9.31 -22.90
C PRO A 82 17.88 9.29 -22.19
N PRO A 83 16.78 9.59 -22.90
CA PRO A 83 15.43 9.54 -22.34
C PRO A 83 15.09 8.24 -21.60
N GLU A 84 15.59 7.11 -22.09
CA GLU A 84 15.41 5.77 -21.53
C GLU A 84 16.05 5.67 -20.14
N ILE A 85 17.27 6.21 -19.98
CA ILE A 85 17.99 6.22 -18.70
C ILE A 85 17.33 7.18 -17.72
N MET A 86 16.89 8.37 -18.18
CA MET A 86 16.09 9.28 -17.38
C MET A 86 14.79 8.63 -16.89
N SER A 87 14.15 7.82 -17.76
CA SER A 87 12.92 7.12 -17.43
C SER A 87 13.11 6.06 -16.36
N LEU A 88 14.21 5.30 -16.42
CA LEU A 88 14.58 4.35 -15.36
C LEU A 88 14.85 5.07 -14.03
N ILE A 89 15.58 6.20 -14.05
CA ILE A 89 15.79 7.04 -12.86
C ILE A 89 14.45 7.52 -12.28
N PHE A 90 13.54 8.04 -13.11
CA PHE A 90 12.22 8.45 -12.66
C PHE A 90 11.40 7.27 -12.13
N GLN A 91 11.52 6.06 -12.69
CA GLN A 91 10.78 4.88 -12.23
C GLN A 91 11.21 4.42 -10.83
N PHE A 92 12.49 4.60 -10.45
CA PHE A 92 12.92 4.34 -9.06
C PHE A 92 12.26 5.29 -8.03
N GLU A 93 12.03 6.55 -8.40
CA GLU A 93 11.33 7.54 -7.56
C GLU A 93 9.79 7.47 -7.70
N ALA A 94 9.28 6.82 -8.75
CA ALA A 94 7.87 6.78 -9.13
C ALA A 94 7.19 5.41 -8.95
N ASP A 95 7.81 4.47 -8.24
CA ASP A 95 7.13 3.25 -7.76
C ASP A 95 6.15 3.57 -6.60
N GLU A 96 6.14 4.81 -6.10
CA GLU A 96 5.05 5.37 -5.29
C GLU A 96 3.80 5.68 -6.12
N LEU A 97 2.62 5.37 -5.55
CA LEU A 97 1.31 5.61 -6.16
C LEU A 97 1.01 7.11 -6.32
N ILE A 98 0.54 7.52 -7.51
CA ILE A 98 0.01 8.87 -7.76
C ILE A 98 -1.11 9.17 -6.76
N LEU A 99 -0.96 10.19 -5.91
CA LEU A 99 -1.93 10.52 -4.86
C LEU A 99 -2.99 11.50 -5.38
N ILE A 100 -4.07 10.94 -5.90
CA ILE A 100 -5.28 11.64 -6.32
C ILE A 100 -6.18 11.87 -5.09
N CYS A 101 -5.74 12.79 -4.21
CA CYS A 101 -6.34 13.11 -2.92
C CYS A 101 -6.47 14.62 -2.75
N ARG A 102 -7.37 15.06 -1.87
CA ARG A 102 -7.48 16.44 -1.39
C ARG A 102 -7.28 16.46 0.13
N THR A 103 -6.05 16.68 0.60
CA THR A 103 -5.75 16.74 2.04
C THR A 103 -6.28 18.05 2.65
N THR A 104 -7.42 17.97 3.33
CA THR A 104 -8.13 19.12 3.92
C THR A 104 -7.40 19.80 5.10
N THR A 105 -6.34 19.18 5.63
CA THR A 105 -5.51 19.72 6.72
C THR A 105 -4.64 20.90 6.31
N THR A 106 -4.36 21.07 5.01
CA THR A 106 -3.55 22.18 4.48
C THR A 106 -4.44 23.26 3.89
N ARG A 107 -4.13 24.54 4.21
CA ARG A 107 -4.89 25.74 3.77
C ARG A 107 -4.87 25.99 2.24
N ASN A 108 -4.14 25.18 1.48
CA ASN A 108 -4.11 25.21 0.01
C ASN A 108 -5.12 24.18 -0.55
N PRO A 109 -6.15 24.61 -1.30
CA PRO A 109 -7.27 23.74 -1.68
C PRO A 109 -6.96 22.73 -2.81
N SER A 110 -5.72 22.68 -3.31
CA SER A 110 -5.32 22.08 -4.59
C SER A 110 -4.19 21.04 -4.48
N ASN A 111 -3.96 20.48 -3.30
CA ASN A 111 -2.81 19.62 -3.00
C ASN A 111 -2.95 18.17 -3.52
N PHE A 112 -2.91 18.01 -4.84
CA PHE A 112 -2.52 16.75 -5.48
C PHE A 112 -1.04 16.47 -5.20
N SER A 113 -0.67 15.20 -5.03
CA SER A 113 0.70 14.81 -4.70
C SER A 113 1.14 13.55 -5.44
N GLY A 114 2.44 13.29 -5.44
CA GLY A 114 3.10 12.22 -6.16
C GLY A 114 4.32 12.74 -6.92
N PHE A 115 5.44 12.02 -6.81
CA PHE A 115 6.72 12.42 -7.38
C PHE A 115 6.65 12.71 -8.89
N ILE A 116 5.83 11.95 -9.63
CA ILE A 116 5.53 12.18 -11.06
C ILE A 116 5.13 13.64 -11.36
N PHE A 117 4.24 14.25 -10.57
CA PHE A 117 3.84 15.65 -10.82
C PHE A 117 4.99 16.63 -10.56
N LEU A 118 5.75 16.43 -9.48
CA LEU A 118 6.93 17.25 -9.15
C LEU A 118 7.99 17.17 -10.26
N LEU A 119 8.27 15.97 -10.78
CA LEU A 119 9.17 15.76 -11.91
C LEU A 119 8.70 16.48 -13.18
N THR A 120 7.38 16.51 -13.47
CA THR A 120 6.83 17.30 -14.59
C THR A 120 6.95 18.82 -14.42
N TRP A 121 7.30 19.32 -13.24
CA TRP A 121 7.50 20.76 -12.99
C TRP A 121 8.97 21.21 -13.14
N VAL A 122 9.95 20.28 -13.16
CA VAL A 122 11.39 20.61 -13.24
C VAL A 122 11.78 21.27 -14.57
N CYS A 123 11.44 20.66 -15.70
CA CYS A 123 11.66 21.21 -17.04
C CYS A 123 10.71 20.57 -18.06
N THR A 124 10.61 21.12 -19.29
CA THR A 124 9.73 20.55 -20.33
C THR A 124 10.22 19.18 -20.77
N TRP A 125 11.53 18.96 -20.90
CA TRP A 125 12.10 17.66 -21.27
C TRP A 125 11.76 16.53 -20.28
N TRP A 126 11.82 16.78 -18.97
CA TRP A 126 11.41 15.81 -17.94
C TRP A 126 9.90 15.53 -18.03
N ARG A 127 9.10 16.58 -18.27
CA ARG A 127 7.67 16.45 -18.53
C ARG A 127 7.39 15.63 -19.79
N GLU A 128 8.03 15.91 -20.91
CA GLU A 128 7.88 15.22 -22.19
C GLU A 128 8.18 13.71 -22.04
N ILE A 129 9.27 13.35 -21.35
CA ILE A 129 9.60 11.95 -21.03
C ILE A 129 8.46 11.28 -20.26
N ILE A 130 7.97 11.90 -19.18
CA ILE A 130 6.94 11.33 -18.32
C ILE A 130 5.55 11.30 -19.00
N LEU A 131 5.23 12.29 -19.85
CA LEU A 131 4.02 12.30 -20.68
C LEU A 131 4.06 11.22 -21.75
N SER A 132 5.24 10.90 -22.29
CA SER A 132 5.42 9.91 -23.36
C SER A 132 5.27 8.45 -22.91
N GLN A 133 5.28 8.18 -21.60
CA GLN A 133 5.36 6.82 -21.05
C GLN A 133 4.15 6.45 -20.18
N PRO A 134 3.26 5.58 -20.68
CA PRO A 134 2.10 5.11 -19.94
C PRO A 134 2.39 4.43 -18.59
N SER A 135 3.58 3.86 -18.40
CA SER A 135 3.97 3.13 -17.19
C SER A 135 3.84 3.97 -15.91
N PHE A 136 4.27 5.24 -15.94
CA PHE A 136 4.14 6.17 -14.81
C PHE A 136 2.68 6.33 -14.34
N TRP A 137 1.73 6.27 -15.28
CA TRP A 137 0.32 6.57 -15.03
C TRP A 137 -0.49 5.34 -14.58
N THR A 138 0.16 4.19 -14.37
CA THR A 138 -0.53 2.92 -14.03
C THR A 138 -0.90 2.76 -12.56
N SER A 139 -0.24 3.47 -11.65
CA SER A 139 -0.29 3.20 -10.20
C SER A 139 -0.88 4.41 -9.46
N MET A 140 -2.12 4.27 -8.97
CA MET A 140 -2.92 5.39 -8.45
C MET A 140 -3.51 5.09 -7.07
N LYS A 141 -3.40 6.08 -6.18
CA LYS A 141 -3.99 6.08 -4.84
C LYS A 141 -5.03 7.20 -4.74
N ILE A 142 -6.28 6.83 -4.51
CA ILE A 142 -7.39 7.77 -4.29
C ILE A 142 -7.69 7.75 -2.80
N SER A 143 -7.82 8.91 -2.16
CA SER A 143 -8.24 8.93 -0.75
C SER A 143 -9.02 10.17 -0.36
N SER A 144 -9.92 10.01 0.61
CA SER A 144 -10.38 11.09 1.47
C SER A 144 -10.58 10.57 2.90
N SER A 145 -9.95 11.23 3.85
CA SER A 145 -10.15 11.04 5.30
C SER A 145 -11.20 11.99 5.88
N SER A 146 -11.78 12.86 5.04
CA SER A 146 -12.66 13.95 5.46
C SER A 146 -14.01 13.42 5.96
N LEU A 147 -14.46 13.99 7.08
CA LEU A 147 -15.84 13.85 7.57
C LEU A 147 -16.77 14.93 7.00
N SER A 148 -16.27 15.80 6.11
CA SER A 148 -17.06 16.89 5.54
C SER A 148 -18.02 16.37 4.46
N ALA A 149 -19.28 16.83 4.52
CA ALA A 149 -20.24 16.62 3.44
C ALA A 149 -19.94 17.48 2.19
N ASN A 150 -18.90 18.32 2.24
CA ASN A 150 -18.53 19.28 1.20
C ASN A 150 -17.35 18.78 0.34
N ASP A 151 -16.99 17.51 0.46
CA ASP A 151 -15.96 16.86 -0.36
C ASP A 151 -16.38 16.84 -1.83
N GLN A 152 -15.68 17.63 -2.65
CA GLN A 152 -15.88 17.70 -4.10
C GLN A 152 -14.84 16.82 -4.80
N PHE A 153 -15.31 15.78 -5.47
CA PHE A 153 -14.51 14.82 -6.23
C PHE A 153 -14.39 15.17 -7.71
N GLU A 154 -14.97 16.26 -8.21
CA GLU A 154 -14.89 16.61 -9.65
C GLU A 154 -13.45 16.76 -10.16
N THR A 155 -12.57 17.41 -9.38
CA THR A 155 -11.15 17.52 -9.76
C THR A 155 -10.41 16.17 -9.61
N THR A 156 -10.85 15.30 -8.69
CA THR A 156 -10.38 13.91 -8.56
C THR A 156 -10.77 13.08 -9.77
N ASN A 157 -12.00 13.22 -10.26
CA ASN A 157 -12.55 12.59 -11.47
C ASN A 157 -11.78 13.05 -12.71
N SER A 158 -11.60 14.37 -12.90
CA SER A 158 -10.82 14.93 -14.00
C SER A 158 -9.37 14.44 -14.01
N LEU A 159 -8.69 14.44 -12.85
CA LEU A 159 -7.30 13.97 -12.77
C LEU A 159 -7.18 12.46 -12.94
N LEU A 160 -8.12 11.68 -12.40
CA LEU A 160 -8.19 10.24 -12.63
C LEU A 160 -8.34 9.94 -14.13
N ARG A 161 -9.29 10.59 -14.83
CA ARG A 161 -9.50 10.36 -16.26
C ARG A 161 -8.29 10.78 -17.11
N GLU A 162 -7.58 11.84 -16.74
CA GLU A 162 -6.30 12.19 -17.38
C GLU A 162 -5.20 11.15 -17.13
N CYS A 163 -5.11 10.58 -15.92
CA CYS A 163 -4.15 9.51 -15.62
C CYS A 163 -4.51 8.21 -16.38
N LEU A 164 -5.80 7.85 -16.44
CA LEU A 164 -6.30 6.71 -17.21
C LEU A 164 -6.01 6.84 -18.71
N LEU A 165 -6.21 8.04 -19.27
CA LEU A 165 -5.90 8.35 -20.67
C LEU A 165 -4.41 8.18 -20.95
N ARG A 166 -3.53 8.70 -20.08
CA ARG A 166 -2.07 8.59 -20.22
C ARG A 166 -1.55 7.17 -19.99
N ALA A 167 -2.22 6.38 -19.14
CA ALA A 167 -1.95 4.94 -18.99
C ALA A 167 -2.32 4.12 -20.24
N GLY A 168 -2.85 4.76 -21.31
CA GLY A 168 -3.29 4.11 -22.53
C GLY A 168 -4.44 3.14 -22.29
N SER A 169 -4.71 2.24 -23.22
CA SER A 169 -5.77 1.22 -23.12
C SER A 169 -5.30 -0.16 -22.65
N THR A 170 -4.01 -0.46 -22.76
CA THR A 170 -3.47 -1.83 -22.60
C THR A 170 -2.72 -2.08 -21.30
N MET A 171 -2.21 -1.04 -20.63
CA MET A 171 -1.39 -1.23 -19.43
C MET A 171 -2.24 -1.71 -18.24
N PRO A 172 -1.80 -2.74 -17.49
CA PRO A 172 -2.42 -3.12 -16.22
C PRO A 172 -2.30 -2.00 -15.18
N LEU A 173 -3.29 -1.89 -14.30
CA LEU A 173 -3.46 -0.78 -13.35
C LEU A 173 -3.37 -1.25 -11.89
N ARG A 174 -2.79 -0.43 -11.01
CA ARG A 174 -2.80 -0.64 -9.55
C ARG A 174 -3.62 0.47 -8.89
N PHE A 175 -4.69 0.11 -8.17
CA PHE A 175 -5.57 1.06 -7.47
C PHE A 175 -5.57 0.85 -5.96
N HIS A 176 -5.36 1.94 -5.23
CA HIS A 176 -5.37 2.00 -3.76
C HIS A 176 -6.39 3.06 -3.31
N ILE A 177 -7.65 2.66 -3.08
CA ILE A 177 -8.78 3.56 -2.81
C ILE A 177 -9.12 3.52 -1.32
N PHE A 178 -9.10 4.65 -0.63
CA PHE A 178 -9.40 4.75 0.80
C PHE A 178 -10.32 5.94 1.11
N LEU A 179 -11.62 5.68 1.27
CA LEU A 179 -12.65 6.69 1.53
C LEU A 179 -13.21 6.48 2.95
N GLY A 180 -13.17 7.54 3.76
CA GLY A 180 -13.64 7.51 5.15
C GLY A 180 -15.15 7.28 5.28
N LEU A 181 -15.57 6.86 6.48
CA LEU A 181 -16.97 6.56 6.83
C LEU A 181 -17.96 7.72 6.58
N GLY A 182 -17.50 8.96 6.53
CA GLY A 182 -18.33 10.13 6.23
C GLY A 182 -18.71 10.30 4.75
N VAL A 183 -17.97 9.66 3.83
CA VAL A 183 -18.14 9.85 2.38
C VAL A 183 -19.43 9.19 1.90
N ARG A 184 -20.27 9.95 1.18
CA ARG A 184 -21.58 9.53 0.65
C ARG A 184 -21.56 9.51 -0.87
N LEU A 185 -22.29 8.58 -1.49
CA LEU A 185 -22.42 8.48 -2.96
C LEU A 185 -22.91 9.78 -3.63
N SER A 186 -23.67 10.60 -2.89
CA SER A 186 -24.16 11.91 -3.32
C SER A 186 -23.10 13.04 -3.27
N ALA A 187 -21.83 12.75 -2.99
CA ALA A 187 -20.76 13.74 -3.04
C ALA A 187 -20.47 14.14 -4.51
N PRO A 188 -20.40 15.44 -4.86
CA PRO A 188 -20.21 15.88 -6.25
C PRO A 188 -18.98 15.24 -6.90
N GLY A 189 -19.15 14.65 -8.09
CA GLY A 189 -18.12 13.96 -8.85
C GLY A 189 -17.75 12.54 -8.38
N LEU A 190 -18.27 12.06 -7.24
CA LEU A 190 -17.85 10.76 -6.68
C LEU A 190 -18.35 9.57 -7.51
N SER A 191 -19.58 9.63 -8.04
CA SER A 191 -20.05 8.63 -9.01
C SER A 191 -19.09 8.54 -10.18
N GLY A 192 -18.76 9.68 -10.83
CA GLY A 192 -17.83 9.74 -11.95
C GLY A 192 -16.43 9.15 -11.67
N VAL A 193 -15.93 9.23 -10.42
CA VAL A 193 -14.72 8.52 -9.98
C VAL A 193 -14.92 7.01 -9.96
N LEU A 194 -16.01 6.53 -9.36
CA LEU A 194 -16.32 5.09 -9.26
C LEU A 194 -16.64 4.49 -10.65
N ASP A 195 -17.36 5.23 -11.49
CA ASP A 195 -17.66 4.88 -12.88
C ASP A 195 -16.36 4.76 -13.69
N ALA A 196 -15.44 5.73 -13.58
CA ALA A 196 -14.14 5.71 -14.26
C ALA A 196 -13.24 4.55 -13.82
N LEU A 197 -13.37 4.08 -12.58
CA LEU A 197 -12.66 2.91 -12.07
C LEU A 197 -13.25 1.62 -12.65
N ALA A 198 -14.57 1.49 -12.65
CA ALA A 198 -15.30 0.34 -13.19
C ALA A 198 -15.10 0.18 -14.71
N GLU A 199 -15.10 1.30 -15.45
CA GLU A 199 -14.81 1.40 -16.89
C GLU A 199 -13.48 0.72 -17.28
N VAL A 200 -12.50 0.65 -16.37
CA VAL A 200 -11.18 0.02 -16.58
C VAL A 200 -10.94 -1.26 -15.78
N ALA A 201 -12.00 -1.89 -15.24
CA ALA A 201 -11.92 -3.11 -14.44
C ALA A 201 -11.11 -4.25 -15.11
N SER A 202 -11.22 -4.36 -16.44
CA SER A 202 -10.53 -5.35 -17.27
C SER A 202 -9.00 -5.31 -17.17
N ARG A 203 -8.46 -4.20 -16.67
CA ARG A 203 -7.04 -3.90 -16.53
C ARG A 203 -6.56 -3.91 -15.09
N TRP A 204 -7.44 -4.05 -14.10
CA TRP A 204 -7.04 -4.05 -12.69
C TRP A 204 -6.09 -5.23 -12.42
N LYS A 205 -4.83 -4.91 -12.08
CA LYS A 205 -3.82 -5.88 -11.66
C LYS A 205 -3.82 -6.04 -10.15
N GLU A 206 -3.81 -4.90 -9.45
CA GLU A 206 -3.96 -4.81 -8.00
C GLU A 206 -5.11 -3.88 -7.68
N PHE A 207 -6.08 -4.34 -6.93
CA PHE A 207 -7.23 -3.53 -6.52
C PHE A 207 -7.40 -3.59 -5.00
N ARG A 208 -7.06 -2.50 -4.31
CA ARG A 208 -7.22 -2.35 -2.86
C ARG A 208 -8.22 -1.24 -2.60
N VAL A 209 -9.33 -1.57 -1.93
CA VAL A 209 -10.45 -0.65 -1.70
C VAL A 209 -10.89 -0.74 -0.23
N GLY A 210 -10.79 0.37 0.50
CA GLY A 210 -11.32 0.56 1.84
C GLY A 210 -12.31 1.71 1.84
N VAL A 211 -13.60 1.39 1.68
CA VAL A 211 -14.69 2.38 1.52
C VAL A 211 -15.98 1.87 2.18
N PRO A 212 -16.98 2.73 2.46
CA PRO A 212 -18.31 2.31 2.89
C PRO A 212 -18.97 1.34 1.88
N SER A 213 -19.62 0.30 2.39
CA SER A 213 -20.16 -0.81 1.56
C SER A 213 -21.02 -0.34 0.38
N LYS A 214 -21.85 0.69 0.57
CA LYS A 214 -22.70 1.29 -0.49
C LYS A 214 -21.92 1.80 -1.71
N LEU A 215 -20.67 2.22 -1.54
CA LEU A 215 -19.81 2.64 -2.66
C LEU A 215 -19.19 1.44 -3.38
N VAL A 216 -18.92 0.34 -2.66
CA VAL A 216 -18.48 -0.92 -3.28
C VAL A 216 -19.59 -1.48 -4.15
N TYR A 217 -20.83 -1.57 -3.65
CA TYR A 217 -21.97 -2.07 -4.43
C TYR A 217 -22.16 -1.26 -5.72
N TYR A 218 -22.35 0.07 -5.60
CA TYR A 218 -22.51 0.95 -6.75
C TYR A 218 -21.44 0.75 -7.84
N MET A 219 -20.17 0.64 -7.43
CA MET A 219 -19.04 0.43 -8.33
C MET A 219 -19.00 -0.97 -8.95
N LEU A 220 -19.32 -2.03 -8.19
CA LEU A 220 -19.39 -3.40 -8.70
C LEU A 220 -20.58 -3.58 -9.65
N ASP A 221 -21.71 -2.91 -9.39
CA ASP A 221 -22.91 -2.92 -10.25
C ASP A 221 -22.63 -2.32 -11.65
N GLN A 222 -21.59 -1.49 -11.79
CA GLN A 222 -21.15 -0.95 -13.10
C GLN A 222 -20.20 -1.91 -13.86
N ILE A 223 -19.70 -2.98 -13.24
CA ILE A 223 -18.70 -3.87 -13.84
C ILE A 223 -19.38 -5.09 -14.46
N HIS A 224 -19.13 -5.33 -15.75
CA HIS A 224 -19.62 -6.54 -16.42
C HIS A 224 -19.04 -7.82 -15.78
N PRO A 225 -19.81 -8.92 -15.65
CA PRO A 225 -19.31 -10.18 -15.11
C PRO A 225 -18.08 -10.72 -15.88
N GLY A 226 -17.09 -11.26 -15.15
CA GLY A 226 -15.88 -11.85 -15.73
C GLY A 226 -14.79 -10.85 -16.17
N THR A 227 -14.94 -9.56 -15.86
CA THR A 227 -14.06 -8.47 -16.33
C THR A 227 -12.74 -8.35 -15.54
N PHE A 228 -12.11 -9.47 -15.16
CA PHE A 228 -10.89 -9.49 -14.30
C PHE A 228 -9.76 -10.42 -14.80
N PRO A 229 -9.38 -10.39 -16.11
CA PRO A 229 -8.43 -11.34 -16.70
C PRO A 229 -6.97 -11.19 -16.22
N VAL A 230 -6.60 -10.01 -15.68
CA VAL A 230 -5.24 -9.71 -15.20
C VAL A 230 -5.16 -9.44 -13.69
N LEU A 231 -6.26 -9.65 -12.96
CA LEU A 231 -6.34 -9.37 -11.53
C LEU A 231 -5.51 -10.40 -10.75
N GLU A 232 -4.47 -9.91 -10.08
CA GLU A 232 -3.50 -10.69 -9.32
C GLU A 232 -3.68 -10.54 -7.80
N LEU A 233 -4.04 -9.33 -7.35
CA LEU A 233 -4.29 -8.99 -5.95
C LEU A 233 -5.59 -8.20 -5.78
N LEU A 234 -6.42 -8.63 -4.83
CA LEU A 234 -7.71 -8.00 -4.51
C LEU A 234 -7.86 -7.84 -3.00
N HIS A 235 -8.14 -6.62 -2.52
CA HIS A 235 -8.31 -6.30 -1.09
C HIS A 235 -9.56 -5.44 -0.82
N PHE A 236 -10.54 -5.99 -0.09
CA PHE A 236 -11.77 -5.32 0.36
C PHE A 236 -11.76 -4.95 1.86
N GLY A 237 -11.27 -3.76 2.21
CA GLY A 237 -11.35 -3.19 3.55
C GLY A 237 -12.70 -2.52 3.84
N VAL A 238 -13.82 -3.23 3.66
CA VAL A 238 -15.17 -2.64 3.79
C VAL A 238 -15.44 -2.18 5.23
N TYR A 239 -15.82 -0.91 5.40
CA TYR A 239 -16.24 -0.39 6.70
C TYR A 239 -17.74 -0.65 6.91
N ALA A 240 -18.07 -1.50 7.88
CA ALA A 240 -19.41 -1.57 8.46
C ALA A 240 -19.66 -0.34 9.37
N PRO A 241 -20.89 0.18 9.47
CA PRO A 241 -21.23 1.17 10.48
C PRO A 241 -21.15 0.55 11.89
N PRO A 242 -20.77 1.31 12.93
CA PRO A 242 -20.53 0.78 14.28
C PRO A 242 -21.81 0.37 15.04
N SER A 243 -22.99 0.41 14.41
CA SER A 243 -24.29 0.22 15.06
C SER A 243 -24.68 -1.25 15.33
N GLY A 244 -23.72 -2.18 15.35
CA GLY A 244 -23.88 -3.60 15.74
C GLY A 244 -24.68 -4.50 14.78
N THR A 245 -25.71 -3.97 14.12
CA THR A 245 -26.71 -4.72 13.35
C THR A 245 -26.43 -4.76 11.84
N ALA A 246 -25.17 -4.63 11.44
CA ALA A 246 -24.75 -4.57 10.05
C ALA A 246 -24.71 -5.96 9.38
N ILE A 247 -25.86 -6.66 9.39
CA ILE A 247 -26.12 -7.85 8.57
C ILE A 247 -25.72 -7.51 7.14
N MET A 248 -24.70 -8.20 6.61
CA MET A 248 -24.36 -8.03 5.19
C MET A 248 -25.54 -8.49 4.33
N PRO A 249 -25.92 -7.75 3.28
CA PRO A 249 -26.94 -8.20 2.34
C PRO A 249 -26.69 -9.66 1.93
N LYS A 250 -27.68 -10.54 2.15
CA LYS A 250 -27.52 -12.00 2.05
C LYS A 250 -27.20 -12.53 0.64
N HIS A 251 -27.07 -11.62 -0.34
CA HIS A 251 -26.86 -11.90 -1.76
C HIS A 251 -25.68 -11.08 -2.30
N PHE A 252 -24.51 -11.14 -1.64
CA PHE A 252 -23.27 -10.62 -2.22
C PHE A 252 -22.73 -11.63 -3.25
N GLU A 253 -23.37 -11.67 -4.42
CA GLU A 253 -22.84 -12.35 -5.59
C GLU A 253 -21.69 -11.51 -6.18
N PHE A 254 -20.47 -11.84 -5.77
CA PHE A 254 -19.26 -11.18 -6.25
C PHE A 254 -19.11 -11.38 -7.78
N PRO A 255 -18.91 -10.31 -8.60
CA PRO A 255 -18.68 -10.45 -10.05
C PRO A 255 -17.31 -11.07 -10.41
N PHE A 256 -16.52 -11.43 -9.39
CA PHE A 256 -15.18 -12.02 -9.46
C PHE A 256 -15.16 -13.52 -9.77
N ILE A 257 -16.26 -14.06 -10.33
CA ILE A 257 -16.44 -15.48 -10.71
C ILE A 257 -15.26 -16.01 -11.54
N HIS A 258 -14.67 -15.16 -12.40
CA HIS A 258 -13.53 -15.54 -13.24
C HIS A 258 -12.34 -14.58 -13.10
N CYS A 259 -11.47 -14.86 -12.12
CA CYS A 259 -10.21 -14.13 -11.88
C CYS A 259 -9.00 -15.08 -12.01
N PRO A 260 -8.63 -15.54 -13.21
CA PRO A 260 -7.71 -16.68 -13.40
C PRO A 260 -6.24 -16.43 -12.98
N ARG A 261 -5.88 -15.21 -12.55
CA ARG A 261 -4.56 -14.85 -12.02
C ARG A 261 -4.57 -14.46 -10.53
N LEU A 262 -5.75 -14.47 -9.90
CA LEU A 262 -5.91 -14.02 -8.53
C LEU A 262 -5.20 -14.98 -7.58
N HIS A 263 -4.11 -14.51 -6.99
CA HIS A 263 -3.29 -15.30 -6.07
C HIS A 263 -3.22 -14.68 -4.67
N THR A 264 -3.61 -13.40 -4.51
CA THR A 264 -3.76 -12.74 -3.21
C THR A 264 -5.17 -12.18 -3.06
N PHE A 265 -5.97 -12.77 -2.16
CA PHE A 265 -7.27 -12.22 -1.77
C PHE A 265 -7.26 -11.79 -0.30
N SER A 266 -7.79 -10.60 -0.03
CA SER A 266 -7.93 -10.04 1.31
C SER A 266 -9.31 -9.40 1.44
N THR A 267 -10.06 -9.64 2.52
CA THR A 267 -11.34 -8.96 2.73
C THR A 267 -11.68 -8.88 4.21
N ARG A 268 -12.37 -7.80 4.61
CA ARG A 268 -12.84 -7.67 5.99
C ARG A 268 -13.89 -8.73 6.31
N ASN A 269 -14.83 -8.99 5.41
CA ASN A 269 -15.90 -9.96 5.62
C ASN A 269 -15.95 -10.91 4.41
N ALA A 270 -16.13 -12.21 4.63
CA ALA A 270 -16.49 -13.13 3.57
C ALA A 270 -17.35 -14.31 4.04
N SER A 271 -18.42 -14.57 3.29
CA SER A 271 -19.07 -15.87 3.23
C SER A 271 -18.56 -16.59 1.98
N LEU A 272 -17.48 -17.37 2.12
CA LEU A 272 -16.86 -18.16 1.02
C LEU A 272 -17.53 -19.54 0.83
N THR A 273 -18.71 -19.74 1.42
CA THR A 273 -19.48 -20.99 1.34
C THR A 273 -19.94 -21.28 -0.08
N HIS A 274 -20.48 -20.27 -0.77
CA HIS A 274 -21.03 -20.36 -2.12
C HIS A 274 -19.93 -20.29 -3.19
N ASP A 275 -20.16 -20.89 -4.36
CA ASP A 275 -19.15 -21.08 -5.42
C ASP A 275 -18.97 -19.85 -6.34
N THR A 276 -19.01 -18.65 -5.75
CA THR A 276 -19.01 -17.37 -6.47
C THR A 276 -17.62 -16.87 -6.89
N ILE A 277 -16.53 -17.50 -6.44
CA ILE A 277 -15.15 -17.14 -6.79
C ILE A 277 -14.33 -18.43 -6.94
N ASP A 278 -13.56 -18.57 -8.03
CA ASP A 278 -12.61 -19.67 -8.17
C ASP A 278 -11.35 -19.44 -7.31
N LEU A 279 -11.29 -20.10 -6.15
CA LEU A 279 -10.20 -19.95 -5.18
C LEU A 279 -8.97 -20.84 -5.48
N LYS A 280 -9.00 -21.68 -6.53
CA LYS A 280 -7.95 -22.70 -6.80
C LYS A 280 -6.54 -22.12 -6.99
N HIS A 281 -6.45 -20.87 -7.42
CA HIS A 281 -5.19 -20.17 -7.68
C HIS A 281 -4.68 -19.33 -6.50
N LEU A 282 -5.41 -19.25 -5.38
CA LEU A 282 -4.98 -18.48 -4.22
C LEU A 282 -3.73 -19.06 -3.55
N VAL A 283 -2.76 -18.18 -3.33
CA VAL A 283 -1.51 -18.42 -2.60
C VAL A 283 -1.53 -17.71 -1.24
N THR A 284 -2.19 -16.55 -1.16
CA THR A 284 -2.46 -15.82 0.08
C THR A 284 -3.94 -15.50 0.20
N LEU A 285 -4.52 -15.86 1.34
CA LEU A 285 -5.91 -15.54 1.71
C LEU A 285 -5.93 -14.92 3.10
N LYS A 286 -6.48 -13.70 3.21
CA LYS A 286 -6.67 -12.98 4.47
C LYS A 286 -8.12 -12.60 4.67
N LEU A 287 -8.68 -12.96 5.82
CA LEU A 287 -10.05 -12.63 6.21
C LEU A 287 -9.98 -11.88 7.54
N SER A 288 -10.52 -10.66 7.65
CA SER A 288 -10.66 -10.09 9.00
C SER A 288 -11.74 -10.86 9.77
N VAL A 289 -12.88 -11.13 9.15
CA VAL A 289 -14.03 -11.84 9.73
C VAL A 289 -14.45 -12.96 8.79
N TYR A 290 -14.46 -14.19 9.31
CA TYR A 290 -14.86 -15.40 8.59
C TYR A 290 -16.13 -15.98 9.21
N VAL A 291 -17.19 -16.06 8.42
CA VAL A 291 -18.49 -16.62 8.83
C VAL A 291 -18.70 -17.93 8.09
N CYS A 292 -18.39 -19.06 8.74
CA CYS A 292 -18.52 -20.39 8.16
C CYS A 292 -18.46 -21.48 9.23
N SER A 293 -19.17 -22.59 9.02
CA SER A 293 -19.14 -23.77 9.87
C SER A 293 -17.88 -24.64 9.71
N PHE A 294 -17.18 -24.59 8.58
CA PHE A 294 -15.97 -25.40 8.36
C PHE A 294 -14.84 -24.69 7.59
N PHE A 295 -13.77 -24.37 8.32
CA PHE A 295 -12.47 -24.02 7.75
C PHE A 295 -11.93 -25.12 6.80
N ALA A 296 -12.19 -26.39 7.12
CA ALA A 296 -11.84 -27.55 6.32
C ALA A 296 -12.24 -27.40 4.84
N VAL A 297 -13.49 -27.02 4.56
CA VAL A 297 -14.04 -26.84 3.20
C VAL A 297 -13.33 -25.70 2.46
N LEU A 298 -12.94 -24.63 3.15
CA LEU A 298 -12.20 -23.52 2.55
C LEU A 298 -10.78 -23.94 2.11
N LEU A 299 -10.11 -24.82 2.84
CA LEU A 299 -8.82 -25.38 2.40
C LEU A 299 -8.97 -26.27 1.17
N GLU A 300 -10.06 -27.05 1.06
CA GLU A 300 -10.32 -27.89 -0.12
C GLU A 300 -10.52 -27.04 -1.39
N LYS A 301 -11.18 -25.88 -1.27
CA LYS A 301 -11.32 -24.92 -2.40
C LYS A 301 -10.00 -24.19 -2.76
N CYS A 302 -8.98 -24.20 -1.90
CA CYS A 302 -7.76 -23.39 -2.03
C CYS A 302 -6.43 -24.20 -2.13
N PRO A 303 -6.29 -25.27 -2.93
CA PRO A 303 -5.19 -26.25 -2.85
C PRO A 303 -3.75 -25.73 -3.03
N LEU A 304 -3.56 -24.48 -3.50
CA LEU A 304 -2.25 -23.84 -3.66
C LEU A 304 -1.89 -22.87 -2.52
N LEU A 305 -2.74 -22.76 -1.49
CA LEU A 305 -2.64 -21.75 -0.44
C LEU A 305 -1.38 -21.94 0.42
N GLN A 306 -0.54 -20.92 0.50
CA GLN A 306 0.69 -20.92 1.29
C GLN A 306 0.54 -20.09 2.58
N THR A 307 -0.29 -19.06 2.56
CA THR A 307 -0.54 -18.16 3.69
C THR A 307 -2.05 -18.02 3.92
N PHE A 308 -2.53 -18.45 5.08
CA PHE A 308 -3.89 -18.18 5.56
C PHE A 308 -3.86 -17.31 6.81
N SER A 309 -4.80 -16.38 6.91
CA SER A 309 -4.93 -15.44 8.03
C SER A 309 -6.41 -15.15 8.28
N VAL A 310 -6.86 -15.34 9.53
CA VAL A 310 -8.22 -14.99 10.00
C VAL A 310 -8.09 -14.15 11.25
N GLY A 311 -8.74 -12.98 11.30
CA GLY A 311 -8.80 -12.16 12.51
C GLY A 311 -9.86 -12.62 13.50
N TYR A 312 -11.08 -12.90 13.03
CA TYR A 312 -12.24 -13.22 13.85
C TYR A 312 -13.07 -14.33 13.16
N CYS A 313 -13.51 -15.32 13.92
CA CYS A 313 -14.51 -16.31 13.48
C CYS A 313 -15.88 -15.96 14.08
N LEU A 314 -16.95 -16.16 13.32
CA LEU A 314 -18.33 -15.99 13.78
C LEU A 314 -19.20 -17.18 13.34
N GLU A 315 -20.12 -17.57 14.23
CA GLU A 315 -21.14 -18.57 13.95
C GLU A 315 -22.21 -18.02 12.99
N PRO A 316 -22.75 -18.82 12.04
CA PRO A 316 -23.85 -18.37 11.19
C PRO A 316 -25.17 -18.38 11.98
N GLU A 317 -25.79 -17.20 12.13
CA GLU A 317 -27.05 -16.95 12.89
C GLU A 317 -28.23 -17.93 12.64
N ASN A 318 -28.19 -18.68 11.53
CA ASN A 318 -29.24 -19.59 11.08
C ASN A 318 -28.64 -20.86 10.43
N SER A 319 -27.53 -21.39 10.96
CA SER A 319 -26.92 -22.60 10.38
C SER A 319 -27.84 -23.82 10.55
N GLU A 320 -28.10 -24.53 9.45
CA GLU A 320 -28.47 -25.95 9.52
C GLU A 320 -27.28 -26.76 10.11
N ALA A 321 -27.56 -28.00 10.51
CA ALA A 321 -26.58 -28.86 11.16
C ALA A 321 -25.25 -28.94 10.36
N PRO A 322 -24.09 -28.76 11.00
CA PRO A 322 -22.81 -28.65 10.30
C PRO A 322 -22.54 -29.86 9.39
N ILE A 323 -22.37 -29.61 8.08
CA ILE A 323 -21.97 -30.64 7.11
C ILE A 323 -20.48 -30.97 7.30
N SER A 324 -20.19 -31.88 8.24
CA SER A 324 -18.84 -32.38 8.48
C SER A 324 -18.20 -32.92 7.20
N PRO A 325 -16.94 -32.58 6.91
CA PRO A 325 -16.28 -33.01 5.67
C PRO A 325 -16.20 -34.53 5.62
N SER A 326 -16.70 -35.13 4.53
CA SER A 326 -16.79 -36.59 4.39
C SER A 326 -15.44 -37.34 4.38
N ARG A 327 -14.32 -36.60 4.31
CA ARG A 327 -12.94 -37.12 4.25
C ARG A 327 -11.96 -36.17 4.95
N PRO A 328 -10.87 -36.68 5.52
CA PRO A 328 -9.74 -35.85 5.97
C PRO A 328 -9.10 -35.04 4.83
N ILE A 329 -8.67 -33.82 5.16
CA ILE A 329 -8.18 -32.83 4.20
C ILE A 329 -6.68 -32.59 4.41
N HIS A 330 -5.89 -33.01 3.43
CA HIS A 330 -4.43 -32.95 3.47
C HIS A 330 -3.91 -31.74 2.66
N HIS A 331 -3.83 -30.57 3.31
CA HIS A 331 -3.43 -29.34 2.63
C HIS A 331 -1.91 -29.21 2.52
N THR A 332 -1.34 -29.78 1.44
CA THR A 332 0.10 -29.98 1.29
C THR A 332 0.94 -28.74 1.00
N GLN A 333 0.36 -27.53 0.85
CA GLN A 333 1.11 -26.32 0.51
C GLN A 333 1.09 -25.21 1.59
N LEU A 334 0.28 -25.35 2.65
CA LEU A 334 0.14 -24.28 3.64
C LEU A 334 1.40 -24.20 4.52
N LYS A 335 2.01 -23.02 4.57
CA LYS A 335 3.25 -22.73 5.32
C LYS A 335 2.98 -21.82 6.51
N SER A 336 2.07 -20.86 6.36
CA SER A 336 1.72 -19.89 7.40
C SER A 336 0.23 -19.95 7.72
N LEU A 337 -0.09 -20.15 9.00
CA LEU A 337 -1.42 -20.04 9.57
C LEU A 337 -1.40 -18.95 10.63
N ASN A 338 -2.16 -17.88 10.40
CA ASN A 338 -2.40 -16.78 11.34
C ASN A 338 -3.89 -16.84 11.75
N PHE A 339 -4.18 -16.74 13.05
CA PHE A 339 -5.53 -16.95 13.57
C PHE A 339 -5.79 -16.16 14.85
N GLY A 340 -6.74 -15.24 14.82
CA GLY A 340 -7.30 -14.62 16.02
C GLY A 340 -8.33 -15.54 16.68
N LEU A 341 -8.14 -15.84 17.96
CA LEU A 341 -9.00 -16.74 18.74
C LEU A 341 -10.17 -15.99 19.35
N PHE A 342 -11.28 -15.96 18.61
CA PHE A 342 -12.55 -15.40 19.08
C PHE A 342 -13.67 -16.44 19.00
N HIS A 343 -14.36 -16.60 20.14
CA HIS A 343 -15.67 -17.25 20.35
C HIS A 343 -16.13 -18.30 19.31
N ILE A 344 -15.30 -19.30 19.01
CA ILE A 344 -15.69 -20.44 18.14
C ILE A 344 -16.67 -21.33 18.93
N PRO A 345 -17.91 -21.58 18.46
CA PRO A 345 -18.93 -22.31 19.21
C PRO A 345 -18.47 -23.74 19.56
N ASN A 346 -18.67 -24.14 20.81
CA ASN A 346 -17.99 -25.27 21.47
C ASN A 346 -18.35 -26.67 20.95
N GLU A 347 -19.28 -26.80 20.00
CA GLU A 347 -19.84 -28.10 19.57
C GLU A 347 -19.05 -28.78 18.43
N ILE A 348 -18.03 -28.13 17.88
CA ILE A 348 -17.21 -28.63 16.76
C ILE A 348 -15.74 -28.34 17.01
N ASP A 349 -14.85 -29.33 16.90
CA ASP A 349 -13.41 -29.12 16.60
C ASP A 349 -13.27 -28.99 15.07
N PRO A 350 -13.01 -27.78 14.53
CA PRO A 350 -12.92 -27.58 13.08
C PRO A 350 -11.59 -28.10 12.48
N TRP A 351 -10.69 -28.61 13.32
CA TRP A 351 -9.34 -29.02 12.98
C TRP A 351 -9.17 -30.54 12.90
N GLU A 352 -9.96 -31.39 13.57
CA GLU A 352 -9.79 -32.87 13.58
C GLU A 352 -9.50 -33.48 12.19
N SER A 353 -10.29 -33.06 11.20
CA SER A 353 -10.21 -33.53 9.81
C SER A 353 -9.02 -32.99 9.02
N VAL A 354 -8.33 -31.95 9.51
CA VAL A 354 -7.32 -31.19 8.75
C VAL A 354 -5.89 -31.67 9.05
N TYR A 355 -5.05 -31.69 8.00
CA TYR A 355 -3.64 -32.08 8.06
C TYR A 355 -2.79 -31.08 7.25
N LEU A 356 -1.82 -30.42 7.91
CA LEU A 356 -1.02 -29.31 7.39
C LEU A 356 0.50 -29.64 7.39
N PRO A 357 0.98 -30.66 6.65
CA PRO A 357 2.33 -31.21 6.83
C PRO A 357 3.49 -30.26 6.47
N LYS A 358 3.22 -29.13 5.77
CA LYS A 358 4.22 -28.09 5.45
C LYS A 358 4.10 -26.82 6.31
N LEU A 359 3.29 -26.82 7.37
CA LEU A 359 3.12 -25.65 8.23
C LEU A 359 4.43 -25.35 8.98
N THR A 360 5.00 -24.16 8.79
CA THR A 360 6.24 -23.71 9.44
C THR A 360 6.07 -22.45 10.28
N CYS A 361 5.00 -21.67 10.06
CA CYS A 361 4.64 -20.51 10.86
C CYS A 361 3.22 -20.66 11.41
N LEU A 362 3.09 -20.63 12.74
CA LEU A 362 1.82 -20.55 13.45
C LEU A 362 1.80 -19.26 14.26
N GLU A 363 0.77 -18.44 14.06
CA GLU A 363 0.62 -17.13 14.67
C GLU A 363 -0.79 -17.03 15.26
N ILE A 364 -0.90 -16.81 16.55
CA ILE A 364 -2.16 -16.84 17.30
C ILE A 364 -2.28 -15.56 18.12
N GLU A 365 -3.42 -14.90 17.99
CA GLU A 365 -3.77 -13.62 18.64
C GLU A 365 -5.04 -13.82 19.47
N ALA A 366 -5.00 -13.57 20.78
CA ALA A 366 -6.11 -13.83 21.70
C ALA A 366 -6.45 -12.57 22.51
N GLU A 367 -7.37 -11.75 21.99
CA GLU A 367 -7.95 -10.62 22.74
C GLU A 367 -9.14 -11.11 23.59
N ASP A 368 -9.23 -10.67 24.84
CA ASP A 368 -10.39 -10.74 25.77
C ASP A 368 -11.06 -12.09 26.09
N VAL A 369 -10.68 -13.23 25.48
CA VAL A 369 -11.30 -14.55 25.75
C VAL A 369 -10.74 -15.24 27.03
N VAL A 370 -11.14 -14.74 28.20
CA VAL A 370 -10.83 -15.39 29.49
C VAL A 370 -11.78 -16.59 29.72
N GLY A 371 -11.33 -17.81 29.42
CA GLY A 371 -12.12 -19.01 29.69
C GLY A 371 -11.50 -20.34 29.24
N ALA A 372 -12.17 -21.44 29.60
CA ALA A 372 -11.76 -22.80 29.20
C ALA A 372 -11.81 -23.02 27.67
N ASP A 373 -12.67 -22.27 26.97
CA ASP A 373 -12.89 -22.45 25.54
C ASP A 373 -11.65 -22.08 24.71
N MET A 374 -10.96 -20.98 25.05
CA MET A 374 -9.66 -20.63 24.44
C MET A 374 -8.61 -21.73 24.68
N VAL A 375 -8.56 -22.27 25.90
CA VAL A 375 -7.65 -23.35 26.27
C VAL A 375 -7.93 -24.61 25.44
N ASN A 376 -9.21 -24.95 25.23
CA ASN A 376 -9.61 -26.05 24.35
C ASN A 376 -9.15 -25.81 22.90
N ARG A 377 -9.39 -24.62 22.32
CA ARG A 377 -8.94 -24.31 20.93
C ARG A 377 -7.43 -24.36 20.76
N LEU A 378 -6.68 -23.96 21.79
CA LEU A 378 -5.23 -24.11 21.80
C LEU A 378 -4.81 -25.60 21.86
N TYR A 379 -5.52 -26.45 22.60
CA TYR A 379 -5.31 -27.91 22.55
C TYR A 379 -5.69 -28.54 21.21
N GLU A 380 -6.74 -28.07 20.52
CA GLU A 380 -7.09 -28.50 19.14
C GLU A 380 -5.98 -28.14 18.14
N LEU A 381 -5.49 -26.89 18.16
CA LEU A 381 -4.39 -26.43 17.31
C LEU A 381 -3.08 -27.17 17.59
N LYS A 382 -2.84 -27.55 18.84
CA LYS A 382 -1.73 -28.43 19.25
C LYS A 382 -1.90 -29.85 18.69
N ALA A 383 -3.10 -30.41 18.76
CA ALA A 383 -3.43 -31.72 18.21
C ALA A 383 -3.28 -31.72 16.67
N LEU A 384 -3.76 -30.67 16.00
CA LEU A 384 -3.54 -30.41 14.57
C LEU A 384 -2.06 -30.43 14.19
N ALA A 385 -1.21 -29.66 14.88
CA ALA A 385 0.23 -29.62 14.60
C ALA A 385 0.88 -30.99 14.78
N THR A 386 0.58 -31.66 15.90
CA THR A 386 1.09 -32.99 16.26
C THR A 386 0.68 -34.05 15.23
N ARG A 387 -0.60 -34.09 14.86
CA ARG A 387 -1.19 -35.02 13.88
C ARG A 387 -0.70 -34.75 12.46
N SER A 388 -0.49 -33.48 12.11
CA SER A 388 0.10 -33.04 10.83
C SER A 388 1.59 -33.38 10.71
N LYS A 389 2.29 -33.60 11.82
CA LYS A 389 3.75 -33.81 11.91
C LYS A 389 4.55 -32.67 11.27
N CYS A 390 4.03 -31.44 11.40
CA CYS A 390 4.62 -30.25 10.77
C CYS A 390 5.80 -29.68 11.57
N VAL A 391 6.74 -29.04 10.88
CA VAL A 391 7.96 -28.47 11.48
C VAL A 391 7.77 -26.98 11.67
N LEU A 392 7.22 -26.60 12.83
CA LEU A 392 7.06 -25.19 13.20
C LEU A 392 8.43 -24.55 13.47
N ASP A 393 8.83 -23.61 12.62
CA ASP A 393 10.03 -22.78 12.78
C ASP A 393 9.74 -21.53 13.60
N ARG A 394 8.56 -20.93 13.37
CA ARG A 394 8.02 -19.77 14.10
C ARG A 394 6.69 -20.14 14.74
N ILE A 395 6.61 -19.94 16.05
CA ILE A 395 5.35 -19.87 16.80
C ILE A 395 5.31 -18.48 17.41
N LEU A 396 4.22 -17.74 17.20
CA LEU A 396 3.91 -16.50 17.91
C LEU A 396 2.55 -16.67 18.58
N LEU A 397 2.49 -16.37 19.88
CA LEU A 397 1.29 -16.43 20.70
C LEU A 397 1.20 -15.07 21.41
N GLU A 398 0.17 -14.28 21.11
CA GLU A 398 -0.08 -12.96 21.71
C GLU A 398 -1.47 -12.98 22.36
N GLY A 399 -1.62 -12.34 23.53
CA GLY A 399 -2.82 -12.42 24.38
C GLY A 399 -2.53 -12.97 25.78
N ASP A 400 -3.55 -13.01 26.65
CA ASP A 400 -3.47 -13.51 28.03
C ASP A 400 -3.62 -15.05 28.07
N ILE A 401 -2.59 -15.75 27.58
CA ILE A 401 -2.62 -17.21 27.38
C ILE A 401 -1.98 -17.92 28.59
N PRO A 402 -2.67 -18.87 29.25
CA PRO A 402 -2.16 -19.59 30.42
C PRO A 402 -0.80 -20.29 30.22
N ASP A 403 0.07 -20.17 31.22
CA ASP A 403 1.44 -20.73 31.23
C ASP A 403 1.51 -22.24 30.95
N ASP A 404 0.53 -23.02 31.42
CA ASP A 404 0.48 -24.46 31.17
C ASP A 404 0.27 -24.77 29.69
N VAL A 405 -0.59 -24.00 29.02
CA VAL A 405 -0.87 -24.10 27.58
C VAL A 405 0.35 -23.66 26.77
N LEU A 406 1.01 -22.55 27.16
CA LEU A 406 2.27 -22.08 26.55
C LEU A 406 3.35 -23.16 26.64
N ALA A 407 3.61 -23.70 27.84
CA ALA A 407 4.55 -24.80 28.05
C ALA A 407 4.17 -26.03 27.21
N SER A 408 2.88 -26.32 27.08
CA SER A 408 2.33 -27.37 26.24
C SER A 408 2.67 -27.21 24.74
N PHE A 409 2.74 -25.98 24.21
CA PHE A 409 3.18 -25.69 22.84
C PHE A 409 4.71 -25.78 22.68
N PHE A 410 5.50 -25.36 23.68
CA PHE A 410 6.96 -25.54 23.67
C PHE A 410 7.36 -27.02 23.51
N TRP A 411 6.62 -27.96 24.10
CA TRP A 411 6.85 -29.39 23.89
C TRP A 411 6.61 -29.87 22.45
N VAL A 412 5.65 -29.29 21.72
CA VAL A 412 5.47 -29.60 20.27
C VAL A 412 6.66 -29.08 19.48
N TYR A 413 7.06 -27.82 19.71
CA TYR A 413 8.23 -27.22 19.05
C TYR A 413 9.52 -28.04 19.26
N LEU A 414 9.81 -28.42 20.51
CA LEU A 414 11.01 -29.18 20.88
C LEU A 414 10.97 -30.64 20.40
N SER A 415 9.82 -31.31 20.44
CA SER A 415 9.70 -32.71 20.00
C SER A 415 9.91 -32.89 18.49
N VAL A 416 9.65 -31.84 17.70
CA VAL A 416 9.89 -31.84 16.24
C VAL A 416 11.29 -31.35 15.89
N ARG A 417 11.83 -30.29 16.51
CA ARG A 417 13.20 -29.81 16.25
C ARG A 417 14.28 -30.65 16.95
N ARG A 418 14.69 -31.74 16.30
CA ARG A 418 15.86 -32.57 16.68
C ARG A 418 17.24 -31.92 16.43
N GLN A 419 17.36 -30.60 16.48
CA GLN A 419 18.63 -29.88 16.27
C GLN A 419 18.89 -28.83 17.37
N PRO A 420 20.16 -28.58 17.74
CA PRO A 420 20.51 -27.60 18.77
C PRO A 420 20.09 -26.18 18.37
N LEU A 421 19.54 -25.43 19.32
CA LEU A 421 18.89 -24.15 19.07
C LEU A 421 19.87 -22.97 19.00
N GLY A 422 19.78 -22.20 17.90
CA GLY A 422 20.13 -20.78 17.90
C GLY A 422 18.95 -19.98 18.46
N LEU A 423 19.03 -19.57 19.74
CA LEU A 423 17.94 -18.90 20.43
C LEU A 423 17.87 -17.39 20.12
N SER A 424 16.68 -16.91 19.77
CA SER A 424 16.36 -15.47 19.77
C SER A 424 16.22 -14.97 21.20
N THR A 425 16.61 -13.71 21.46
CA THR A 425 16.66 -13.11 22.79
C THR A 425 15.30 -13.11 23.51
N LYS A 426 14.18 -12.93 22.81
CA LYS A 426 12.83 -13.06 23.40
C LYS A 426 12.53 -14.48 23.94
N LEU A 427 13.09 -15.52 23.32
CA LEU A 427 12.85 -16.91 23.70
C LEU A 427 13.74 -17.34 24.89
N LEU A 428 14.91 -16.71 25.02
CA LEU A 428 15.75 -16.78 26.21
C LEU A 428 15.05 -16.21 27.46
N THR A 429 14.27 -15.14 27.33
CA THR A 429 13.51 -14.56 28.45
C THR A 429 12.53 -15.57 29.07
N LEU A 430 11.78 -16.31 28.25
CA LEU A 430 10.84 -17.34 28.73
C LEU A 430 11.56 -18.54 29.37
N LEU A 431 12.69 -18.98 28.81
CA LEU A 431 13.50 -20.06 29.40
C LEU A 431 14.20 -19.66 30.72
N LEU A 432 14.39 -18.37 30.98
CA LEU A 432 15.04 -17.85 32.20
C LEU A 432 14.06 -17.53 33.35
N LEU A 433 12.75 -17.60 33.12
CA LEU A 433 11.72 -17.24 34.11
C LEU A 433 11.13 -18.43 34.89
N HIS A 434 11.58 -19.66 34.64
CA HIS A 434 11.09 -20.83 35.38
C HIS A 434 11.49 -20.79 36.87
N PRO A 435 10.62 -21.09 37.86
CA PRO A 435 10.82 -20.73 39.28
C PRO A 435 12.02 -21.32 40.07
N LEU A 436 12.97 -22.00 39.42
CA LEU A 436 14.24 -22.43 40.02
C LEU A 436 15.38 -21.41 39.86
N LEU A 437 15.18 -20.34 39.07
CA LEU A 437 16.09 -19.19 38.98
C LEU A 437 15.30 -17.90 39.29
N ARG A 438 15.91 -16.98 40.06
CA ARG A 438 15.19 -15.88 40.73
C ARG A 438 15.68 -14.48 40.33
N ILE A 439 14.69 -13.61 40.04
CA ILE A 439 14.62 -12.17 40.36
C ILE A 439 15.51 -11.19 39.55
N CYS A 440 14.83 -10.39 38.69
CA CYS A 440 15.10 -8.98 38.28
C CYS A 440 16.50 -8.63 37.69
N ILE A 441 16.78 -7.54 36.97
CA ILE A 441 16.22 -6.17 36.85
C ILE A 441 16.80 -5.61 35.50
N PHE A 442 16.31 -4.63 34.75
CA PHE A 442 15.17 -3.68 34.79
C PHE A 442 14.87 -3.28 33.30
N SER A 443 14.31 -2.15 32.82
CA SER A 443 13.81 -0.85 33.32
C SER A 443 12.96 -0.16 32.24
N ASP A 444 12.05 0.76 32.60
CA ASP A 444 11.55 1.84 31.72
C ASP A 444 11.64 3.18 32.47
N THR A 445 12.09 4.27 31.83
CA THR A 445 12.16 5.62 32.44
C THR A 445 12.21 6.77 31.41
N ARG A 446 11.32 7.75 31.62
CA ARG A 446 11.21 9.09 30.98
C ARG A 446 10.63 9.06 29.54
N TYR A 447 9.81 10.04 29.14
CA TYR A 447 9.70 11.42 29.63
C TYR A 447 8.30 11.89 30.04
N PHE A 448 8.27 12.77 31.04
CA PHE A 448 7.23 13.78 31.21
C PHE A 448 7.93 15.08 31.65
N GLN A 449 7.92 16.11 30.79
CA GLN A 449 8.20 17.50 31.12
C GLN A 449 7.66 18.40 30.00
#